data_AF-J3L1L0-F1
#
_entry.id   AF-J3L1L0-F1
#
_cell.length_a   1.000
_cell.length_b   1.000
_cell.length_c   1.000
_cell.angle_alpha   90.00
_cell.angle_beta   90.00
_cell.angle_gamma   90.00
#
_symmetry.space_group_name_H-M   'P 1'
#
loop_
_entity.id
_entity.type
_entity.pdbx_description
1 polymer ?
#
loop_
_entity_poly.entity_id
_entity_poly.type
_entity_poly.pdbx_seq_one_letter_code
_entity_poly.pdbx_strand_id
1 'polypeptide(L)'
;MAEQKVAASALGEPLLLPGKDQAGLADDVEAQLTSYHAGASASFSRTCLNLTNAVSGIGVLSMPYAVSQGGWLSLLLFAVVGTVCCYTGTLIERCMRADGSIASYPDIGRFAFGAVGRRAIAFFMYVELYLVAISFLVLEGDNLDKLFPGASMELLGYRLHGKQLFIVLAAAVILPTTWLKNLGMLAYVSAAGLVASAALTASLSQVTLNLPSGKLYTKIAIVTTLVNPLAKYALLVAPITAAVEEKFSLQHGGAPARAAISTAILASTVVVASTVPFFGYLMSFIGSFLSVMATVLFPCLCYLKIYKADGIRRTEMVAIAGILLLGVFVAVTGTYTSLQQIISTF
;
A
#
# COMPACT_ATOMS: atom_id res chain seq x y z
N MET A 1 5.28 -5.04 57.88
CA MET A 1 5.39 -6.51 57.98
C MET A 1 4.01 -7.08 57.71
N ALA A 2 3.92 -7.97 56.73
CA ALA A 2 2.78 -8.82 56.32
C ALA A 2 1.60 -8.20 55.54
N GLU A 3 1.62 -8.47 54.23
CA GLU A 3 0.52 -8.48 53.26
C GLU A 3 -0.64 -9.39 53.68
N GLN A 4 -1.86 -8.99 53.31
CA GLN A 4 -3.07 -9.79 53.39
C GLN A 4 -3.43 -10.35 52.01
N LYS A 5 -3.36 -11.68 51.91
CA LYS A 5 -3.69 -12.53 50.77
C LYS A 5 -5.18 -12.90 50.85
N VAL A 6 -5.95 -12.73 49.77
CA VAL A 6 -7.31 -13.29 49.59
C VAL A 6 -7.29 -14.04 48.26
N ALA A 7 -7.01 -15.34 48.29
CA ALA A 7 -7.97 -16.45 48.32
C ALA A 7 -8.59 -16.73 46.93
N ALA A 8 -7.85 -17.52 46.14
CA ALA A 8 -8.38 -18.27 45.00
C ALA A 8 -8.83 -19.65 45.53
N SER A 9 -10.03 -20.09 45.13
CA SER A 9 -10.56 -21.43 45.42
C SER A 9 -11.23 -22.02 44.17
N ALA A 10 -11.11 -23.34 44.08
CA ALA A 10 -11.70 -24.31 43.15
C ALA A 10 -11.07 -24.39 41.74
N LEU A 11 -10.04 -25.21 41.52
CA LEU A 11 -10.03 -26.68 41.34
C LEU A 11 -10.77 -27.18 40.08
N GLY A 12 -9.96 -27.59 39.12
CA GLY A 12 -10.26 -28.58 38.10
C GLY A 12 -8.93 -29.17 37.62
N GLU A 13 -8.33 -30.07 38.42
CA GLU A 13 -7.17 -30.86 37.99
C GLU A 13 -7.54 -31.76 36.80
N PRO A 14 -6.55 -32.04 35.93
CA PRO A 14 -6.39 -33.42 35.50
C PRO A 14 -4.96 -33.94 35.73
N LEU A 15 -4.93 -35.06 36.45
CA LEU A 15 -3.99 -36.18 36.42
C LEU A 15 -2.54 -35.96 35.93
N LEU A 16 -1.63 -36.16 36.89
CA LEU A 16 -0.22 -36.49 36.71
C LEU A 16 -0.01 -37.82 35.94
N LEU A 17 0.92 -37.79 34.99
CA LEU A 17 1.80 -38.92 34.65
C LEU A 17 3.26 -38.53 35.00
N PRO A 18 4.13 -39.50 35.34
CA PRO A 18 5.32 -39.27 36.17
C PRO A 18 6.47 -38.63 35.41
N GLY A 19 7.24 -37.82 36.13
CA GLY A 19 8.29 -36.96 35.60
C GLY A 19 9.54 -37.67 35.12
N LYS A 20 10.06 -37.18 33.98
CA LYS A 20 11.48 -36.82 33.80
C LYS A 20 11.78 -35.94 32.59
N ASP A 21 10.78 -35.55 31.79
CA ASP A 21 11.02 -34.84 30.51
C ASP A 21 10.36 -33.44 30.41
N GLN A 22 9.79 -32.89 31.49
CA GLN A 22 9.03 -31.63 31.43
C GLN A 22 9.91 -30.36 31.34
N ALA A 23 11.12 -30.38 31.90
CA ALA A 23 12.04 -29.24 31.76
C ALA A 23 12.62 -29.17 30.35
N GLY A 24 12.99 -30.32 29.76
CA GLY A 24 13.44 -30.41 28.37
C GLY A 24 12.32 -30.06 27.38
N LEU A 25 11.09 -30.53 27.60
CA LEU A 25 9.95 -30.21 26.74
C LEU A 25 9.54 -28.73 26.82
N ALA A 26 9.64 -28.10 27.99
CA ALA A 26 9.39 -26.67 28.13
C ALA A 26 10.49 -25.85 27.46
N ASP A 27 11.76 -26.21 27.62
CA ASP A 27 12.88 -25.56 26.93
C ASP A 27 12.85 -25.80 25.41
N ASP A 28 12.42 -26.97 24.94
CA ASP A 28 12.25 -27.30 23.52
C ASP A 28 11.03 -26.57 22.91
N VAL A 29 9.95 -26.39 23.67
CA VAL A 29 8.78 -25.60 23.25
C VAL A 29 9.11 -24.10 23.26
N GLU A 30 9.86 -23.61 24.25
CA GLU A 30 10.37 -22.24 24.31
C GLU A 30 11.37 -21.98 23.17
N ALA A 31 12.23 -22.95 22.83
CA ALA A 31 13.15 -22.93 21.69
C ALA A 31 12.44 -23.03 20.33
N GLN A 32 11.35 -23.81 20.23
CA GLN A 32 10.49 -23.87 19.05
C GLN A 32 9.65 -22.59 18.90
N LEU A 33 9.18 -22.00 19.99
CA LEU A 33 8.47 -20.71 19.97
C LEU A 33 9.43 -19.56 19.63
N THR A 34 10.62 -19.51 20.23
CA THR A 34 11.65 -18.52 19.86
C THR A 34 12.17 -18.72 18.45
N SER A 35 12.31 -19.95 17.93
CA SER A 35 12.65 -20.18 16.51
C SER A 35 11.50 -19.88 15.54
N TYR A 36 10.24 -20.05 15.96
CA TYR A 36 9.06 -19.62 15.21
C TYR A 36 8.96 -18.08 15.14
N HIS A 37 9.24 -17.39 16.26
CA HIS A 37 9.33 -15.94 16.33
C HIS A 37 10.58 -15.37 15.61
N ALA A 38 11.69 -16.10 15.61
CA ALA A 38 12.92 -15.72 14.89
C ALA A 38 12.85 -16.02 13.38
N GLY A 39 12.05 -17.00 12.96
CA GLY A 39 11.94 -17.44 11.56
C GLY A 39 10.97 -16.65 10.69
N ALA A 40 10.01 -15.93 11.29
CA ALA A 40 8.91 -15.27 10.57
C ALA A 40 8.81 -13.74 10.74
N SER A 41 9.81 -13.08 11.33
CA SER A 41 9.87 -11.62 11.34
C SER A 41 10.57 -11.11 10.08
N ALA A 42 9.89 -10.26 9.30
CA ALA A 42 10.53 -9.54 8.21
C ALA A 42 11.69 -8.70 8.78
N SER A 43 12.92 -8.98 8.35
CA SER A 43 14.10 -8.20 8.73
C SER A 43 13.85 -6.71 8.46
N PHE A 44 14.28 -5.83 9.37
CA PHE A 44 14.16 -4.37 9.23
C PHE A 44 14.59 -3.88 7.84
N SER A 45 15.69 -4.42 7.30
CA SER A 45 16.18 -4.09 5.96
C SER A 45 15.16 -4.46 4.86
N ARG A 46 14.53 -5.64 4.95
CA ARG A 46 13.49 -6.06 4.00
C ARG A 46 12.24 -5.17 4.10
N THR A 47 11.86 -4.79 5.31
CA THR A 47 10.75 -3.85 5.55
C THR A 47 11.05 -2.47 4.96
N CYS A 48 12.25 -1.94 5.18
CA CYS A 48 12.68 -0.67 4.60
C CYS A 48 12.73 -0.71 3.07
N LEU A 49 13.23 -1.80 2.47
CA LEU A 49 13.24 -1.97 1.02
C LEU A 49 11.82 -2.00 0.43
N ASN A 50 10.92 -2.76 1.06
CA ASN A 50 9.52 -2.83 0.63
C ASN A 50 8.84 -1.45 0.75
N LEU A 51 9.05 -0.74 1.87
CA LEU A 51 8.50 0.60 2.09
C LEU A 51 9.07 1.61 1.08
N THR A 52 10.37 1.58 0.83
CA THR A 52 11.03 2.49 -0.12
C THR A 52 10.52 2.24 -1.54
N ASN A 53 10.38 0.97 -1.95
CA ASN A 53 9.83 0.62 -3.26
C ASN A 53 8.37 1.05 -3.39
N ALA A 54 7.55 0.85 -2.35
CA ALA A 54 6.17 1.29 -2.33
C ALA A 54 6.04 2.82 -2.49
N VAL A 55 6.91 3.60 -1.83
CA VAL A 55 6.86 5.08 -1.84
C VAL A 55 7.55 5.71 -3.06
N SER A 56 8.64 5.13 -3.58
CA SER A 56 9.42 5.66 -4.72
C SER A 56 8.74 5.44 -6.08
N GLY A 57 7.40 5.59 -6.13
CA GLY A 57 6.50 5.26 -7.24
C GLY A 57 6.35 6.32 -8.33
N ILE A 58 5.21 6.25 -9.03
CA ILE A 58 4.82 7.21 -10.08
C ILE A 58 4.86 8.66 -9.59
N GLY A 59 4.66 8.87 -8.28
CA GLY A 59 4.82 10.17 -7.64
C GLY A 59 6.11 10.87 -8.07
N VAL A 60 7.26 10.16 -8.06
CA VAL A 60 8.57 10.69 -8.47
C VAL A 60 8.59 11.13 -9.94
N LEU A 61 7.84 10.48 -10.82
CA LEU A 61 7.71 10.86 -12.24
C LEU A 61 6.85 12.10 -12.43
N SER A 62 5.87 12.29 -11.56
CA SER A 62 4.98 13.46 -11.59
C SER A 62 5.54 14.68 -10.88
N MET A 63 6.51 14.52 -9.96
CA MET A 63 7.09 15.65 -9.20
C MET A 63 7.70 16.73 -10.12
N PRO A 64 8.56 16.43 -11.12
CA PRO A 64 9.16 17.47 -11.96
C PRO A 64 8.11 18.25 -12.74
N TYR A 65 7.08 17.56 -13.23
CA TYR A 65 5.95 18.17 -13.91
C TYR A 65 5.11 19.04 -12.97
N ALA A 66 4.85 18.57 -11.74
CA ALA A 66 4.14 19.36 -10.74
C ALA A 66 4.92 20.63 -10.35
N VAL A 67 6.25 20.55 -10.27
CA VAL A 67 7.11 21.72 -10.02
C VAL A 67 7.15 22.67 -11.22
N SER A 68 7.19 22.15 -12.46
CA SER A 68 7.17 23.01 -13.65
C SER A 68 5.86 23.76 -13.81
N GLN A 69 4.73 23.15 -13.43
CA GLN A 69 3.41 23.78 -13.47
C GLN A 69 3.12 24.68 -12.26
N GLY A 70 3.54 24.25 -11.06
CA GLY A 70 3.26 24.95 -9.79
C GLY A 70 4.32 25.96 -9.36
N GLY A 71 5.44 26.05 -10.10
CA GLY A 71 6.58 26.88 -9.75
C GLY A 71 7.18 26.57 -8.38
N TRP A 72 7.94 27.49 -7.81
CA TRP A 72 8.60 27.32 -6.51
C TRP A 72 7.64 27.07 -5.34
N LEU A 73 6.38 27.53 -5.45
CA LEU A 73 5.36 27.31 -4.43
C LEU A 73 5.06 25.81 -4.22
N SER A 74 5.15 25.01 -5.29
CA SER A 74 4.97 23.56 -5.20
C SER A 74 5.98 22.89 -4.25
N LEU A 75 7.21 23.40 -4.15
CA LEU A 75 8.21 22.86 -3.22
C LEU A 75 7.80 23.10 -1.76
N LEU A 76 7.25 24.28 -1.46
CA LEU A 76 6.69 24.58 -0.15
C LEU A 76 5.52 23.64 0.16
N LEU A 77 4.62 23.43 -0.81
CA LEU A 77 3.49 22.50 -0.65
C LEU A 77 3.95 21.06 -0.43
N PHE A 78 4.97 20.58 -1.15
CA PHE A 78 5.56 19.26 -0.91
C PHE A 78 6.17 19.13 0.48
N ALA A 79 6.84 20.17 0.98
CA ALA A 79 7.34 20.19 2.35
C ALA A 79 6.20 20.12 3.36
N VAL A 80 5.12 20.91 3.17
CA VAL A 80 3.93 20.87 4.05
C VAL A 80 3.32 19.46 4.04
N VAL A 81 3.00 18.90 2.87
CA VAL A 81 2.45 17.55 2.76
C VAL A 81 3.39 16.51 3.39
N GLY A 82 4.70 16.61 3.16
CA GLY A 82 5.69 15.73 3.77
C GLY A 82 5.69 15.80 5.29
N THR A 83 5.62 17.00 5.87
CA THR A 83 5.52 17.16 7.34
C THR A 83 4.22 16.60 7.90
N VAL A 84 3.09 16.77 7.20
CA VAL A 84 1.80 16.18 7.57
C VAL A 84 1.88 14.65 7.52
N CYS A 85 2.41 14.06 6.45
CA CYS A 85 2.57 12.61 6.32
C CYS A 85 3.50 12.02 7.40
N CYS A 86 4.61 12.69 7.72
CA CYS A 86 5.48 12.26 8.82
C CYS A 86 4.72 12.30 10.15
N TYR A 87 3.99 13.39 10.41
CA TYR A 87 3.24 13.54 11.64
C TYR A 87 2.12 12.50 11.76
N THR A 88 1.29 12.32 10.73
CA THR A 88 0.22 11.30 10.75
C THR A 88 0.80 9.89 10.85
N GLY A 89 1.96 9.61 10.23
CA GLY A 89 2.71 8.37 10.43
C GLY A 89 3.07 8.12 11.89
N THR A 90 3.55 9.14 12.62
CA THR A 90 3.81 9.00 14.07
C THR A 90 2.53 8.79 14.89
N LEU A 91 1.39 9.36 14.46
CA LEU A 91 0.10 9.08 15.11
C LEU A 91 -0.33 7.62 14.90
N ILE A 92 -0.17 7.09 13.68
CA ILE A 92 -0.43 5.68 13.38
C ILE A 92 0.45 4.79 14.25
N GLU A 93 1.74 5.07 14.35
CA GLU A 93 2.65 4.30 15.21
C GLU A 93 2.15 4.26 16.66
N ARG A 94 1.82 5.42 17.24
CA ARG A 94 1.29 5.50 18.60
C ARG A 94 -0.01 4.72 18.76
N CYS A 95 -0.93 4.85 17.79
CA CYS A 95 -2.19 4.11 17.80
C CYS A 95 -1.97 2.58 17.71
N MET A 96 -1.02 2.10 16.90
CA MET A 96 -0.68 0.67 16.84
C MET A 96 -0.07 0.15 18.14
N ARG A 97 0.60 1.01 18.90
CA ARG A 97 1.19 0.67 20.20
C ARG A 97 0.24 0.87 21.38
N ALA A 98 -0.99 1.32 21.12
CA ALA A 98 -1.97 1.59 22.18
C ALA A 98 -2.47 0.29 22.85
N ASP A 99 -2.57 -0.80 22.10
CA ASP A 99 -3.00 -2.10 22.60
C ASP A 99 -2.38 -3.25 21.77
N GLY A 100 -2.03 -4.36 22.43
CA GLY A 100 -1.38 -5.51 21.78
C GLY A 100 -2.25 -6.26 20.77
N SER A 101 -3.57 -6.02 20.76
CA SER A 101 -4.50 -6.59 19.77
C SER A 101 -4.51 -5.86 18.43
N ILE A 102 -3.87 -4.68 18.32
CA ILE A 102 -3.88 -3.86 17.11
C ILE A 102 -2.77 -4.34 16.16
N ALA A 103 -3.12 -5.26 15.26
CA ALA A 103 -2.18 -5.83 14.30
C ALA A 103 -2.18 -5.12 12.93
N SER A 104 -3.25 -4.42 12.58
CA SER A 104 -3.43 -3.80 11.27
C SER A 104 -3.99 -2.38 11.35
N TYR A 105 -3.82 -1.61 10.28
CA TYR A 105 -4.34 -0.25 10.21
C TYR A 105 -5.87 -0.16 10.42
N PRO A 106 -6.70 -1.04 9.83
CA PRO A 106 -8.13 -1.10 10.15
C PRO A 106 -8.46 -1.45 11.61
N ASP A 107 -7.60 -2.18 12.32
CA ASP A 107 -7.82 -2.52 13.74
C ASP A 107 -7.70 -1.31 14.66
N ILE A 108 -6.92 -0.29 14.28
CA ILE A 108 -6.93 1.02 14.96
C ILE A 108 -8.36 1.60 14.96
N GLY A 109 -9.04 1.52 13.82
CA GLY A 109 -10.43 1.96 13.69
C GLY A 109 -11.39 1.11 14.52
N ARG A 110 -11.13 -0.20 14.65
CA ARG A 110 -11.88 -1.08 15.55
C ARG A 110 -11.75 -0.65 17.00
N PHE A 111 -10.53 -0.34 17.41
CA PHE A 111 -10.21 0.06 18.77
C PHE A 111 -10.81 1.44 19.10
N ALA A 112 -10.73 2.40 18.17
CA ALA A 112 -11.24 3.76 18.37
C ALA A 112 -12.79 3.88 18.24
N PHE A 113 -13.38 3.24 17.23
CA PHE A 113 -14.79 3.46 16.83
C PHE A 113 -15.59 2.15 16.67
N GLY A 114 -15.06 1.02 17.11
CA GLY A 114 -15.72 -0.29 16.99
C GLY A 114 -15.79 -0.81 15.55
N ALA A 115 -16.72 -1.73 15.30
CA ALA A 115 -16.84 -2.41 14.00
C ALA A 115 -17.14 -1.48 12.82
N VAL A 116 -17.76 -0.31 13.07
CA VAL A 116 -17.99 0.70 12.03
C VAL A 116 -16.67 1.35 11.62
N GLY A 117 -15.82 1.73 12.58
CA GLY A 117 -14.50 2.28 12.30
C GLY A 117 -13.61 1.34 11.50
N ARG A 118 -13.56 0.05 11.90
CA ARG A 118 -12.80 -0.96 11.14
C ARG A 118 -13.27 -1.06 9.70
N ARG A 119 -14.59 -1.12 9.47
CA ARG A 119 -15.16 -1.21 8.11
C ARG A 119 -14.88 0.04 7.29
N ALA A 120 -14.99 1.22 7.88
CA ALA A 120 -14.70 2.48 7.18
C ALA A 120 -13.23 2.57 6.75
N ILE A 121 -12.28 2.38 7.67
CA ILE A 121 -10.84 2.44 7.34
C ILE A 121 -10.48 1.37 6.31
N ALA A 122 -10.94 0.13 6.51
CA ALA A 122 -10.71 -0.96 5.56
C ALA A 122 -11.26 -0.62 4.16
N PHE A 123 -12.45 -0.06 4.06
CA PHE A 123 -13.05 0.33 2.78
C PHE A 123 -12.17 1.33 2.03
N PHE A 124 -11.80 2.45 2.67
CA PHE A 124 -10.98 3.47 2.02
C PHE A 124 -9.59 2.96 1.66
N MET A 125 -8.93 2.22 2.57
CA MET A 125 -7.62 1.63 2.33
C MET A 125 -7.64 0.64 1.15
N TYR A 126 -8.59 -0.30 1.11
CA TYR A 126 -8.62 -1.30 0.04
C TYR A 126 -9.09 -0.72 -1.30
N VAL A 127 -10.02 0.24 -1.30
CA VAL A 127 -10.40 0.96 -2.53
C VAL A 127 -9.23 1.78 -3.05
N GLU A 128 -8.48 2.47 -2.19
CA GLU A 128 -7.25 3.20 -2.59
C GLU A 128 -6.25 2.25 -3.25
N LEU A 129 -5.90 1.15 -2.58
CA LEU A 129 -4.96 0.16 -3.11
C LEU A 129 -5.43 -0.45 -4.44
N TYR A 130 -6.73 -0.72 -4.58
CA TYR A 130 -7.32 -1.26 -5.80
C TYR A 130 -7.27 -0.27 -6.97
N LEU A 131 -7.61 1.01 -6.73
CA LEU A 131 -7.54 2.04 -7.75
C LEU A 131 -6.10 2.36 -8.14
N VAL A 132 -5.15 2.35 -7.19
CA VAL A 132 -3.72 2.51 -7.52
C VAL A 132 -3.22 1.35 -8.38
N ALA A 133 -3.69 0.11 -8.13
CA ALA A 133 -3.37 -1.04 -8.97
C ALA A 133 -3.91 -0.87 -10.41
N ILE A 134 -5.14 -0.35 -10.57
CA ILE A 134 -5.70 0.01 -11.88
C ILE A 134 -4.84 1.08 -12.56
N SER A 135 -4.46 2.14 -11.83
CA SER A 135 -3.61 3.21 -12.34
C SER A 135 -2.28 2.68 -12.91
N PHE A 136 -1.66 1.69 -12.27
CA PHE A 136 -0.44 1.07 -12.79
C PHE A 136 -0.67 0.36 -14.13
N LEU A 137 -1.77 -0.40 -14.27
CA LEU A 137 -2.10 -1.07 -15.53
C LEU A 137 -2.39 -0.07 -16.66
N VAL A 138 -3.17 0.99 -16.37
CA VAL A 138 -3.48 2.03 -17.36
C VAL A 138 -2.21 2.75 -17.79
N LEU A 139 -1.31 3.06 -16.85
CA LEU A 139 -0.02 3.69 -17.13
C LEU A 139 0.87 2.82 -18.03
N GLU A 140 0.96 1.52 -17.76
CA GLU A 140 1.71 0.59 -18.61
C GLU A 140 1.10 0.48 -20.00
N GLY A 141 -0.23 0.38 -20.09
CA GLY A 141 -0.97 0.39 -21.35
C GLY A 141 -0.67 1.63 -22.19
N ASP A 142 -0.75 2.83 -21.58
CA ASP A 142 -0.48 4.11 -22.25
C ASP A 142 0.98 4.24 -22.68
N ASN A 143 1.93 3.77 -21.86
CA ASN A 143 3.34 3.84 -22.17
C ASN A 143 3.72 2.89 -23.32
N LEU A 144 3.22 1.65 -23.30
CA LEU A 144 3.51 0.66 -24.33
C LEU A 144 2.84 0.98 -25.67
N ASP A 145 1.62 1.54 -25.64
CA ASP A 145 0.93 1.98 -26.86
C ASP A 145 1.70 3.10 -27.58
N LYS A 146 2.30 4.03 -26.82
CA LYS A 146 3.18 5.07 -27.38
C LYS A 146 4.49 4.52 -27.94
N LEU A 147 4.99 3.41 -27.39
CA LEU A 147 6.25 2.78 -27.83
C LEU A 147 6.09 1.91 -29.06
N PHE A 148 4.95 1.25 -29.18
CA PHE A 148 4.62 0.33 -30.25
C PHE A 148 3.25 0.69 -30.88
N PRO A 149 3.14 1.88 -31.49
CA PRO A 149 1.88 2.34 -32.06
C PRO A 149 1.43 1.41 -33.19
N GLY A 150 0.13 1.09 -33.22
CA GLY A 150 -0.45 0.22 -34.24
C GLY A 150 -0.24 -1.28 -34.02
N ALA A 151 0.26 -1.70 -32.85
CA ALA A 151 0.30 -3.11 -32.47
C ALA A 151 -1.12 -3.67 -32.31
N SER A 152 -1.38 -4.80 -32.96
CA SER A 152 -2.63 -5.55 -32.85
C SER A 152 -2.33 -7.03 -32.74
N MET A 153 -3.00 -7.73 -31.83
CA MET A 153 -2.94 -9.18 -31.74
C MET A 153 -4.35 -9.76 -31.64
N GLU A 154 -4.54 -10.90 -32.29
CA GLU A 154 -5.78 -11.66 -32.19
C GLU A 154 -5.57 -12.74 -31.11
N LEU A 155 -6.23 -12.56 -29.97
CA LEU A 155 -6.12 -13.46 -28.81
C LEU A 155 -7.51 -14.01 -28.49
N LEU A 156 -7.64 -15.35 -28.49
CA LEU A 156 -8.88 -16.05 -28.17
C LEU A 156 -10.11 -15.62 -29.02
N GLY A 157 -9.89 -15.23 -30.29
CA GLY A 157 -10.95 -14.77 -31.21
C GLY A 157 -11.35 -13.30 -31.06
N TYR A 158 -10.73 -12.55 -30.14
CA TYR A 158 -10.90 -11.11 -29.98
C TYR A 158 -9.68 -10.37 -30.53
N ARG A 159 -9.92 -9.32 -31.33
CA ARG A 159 -8.87 -8.44 -31.84
C ARG A 159 -8.55 -7.34 -30.83
N LEU A 160 -7.53 -7.56 -30.02
CA LEU A 160 -7.02 -6.55 -29.10
C LEU A 160 -6.11 -5.58 -29.86
N HIS A 161 -6.43 -4.28 -29.79
CA HIS A 161 -5.68 -3.21 -30.43
C HIS A 161 -5.09 -2.25 -29.40
N GLY A 162 -3.87 -1.78 -29.68
CA GLY A 162 -3.21 -0.68 -28.97
C GLY A 162 -3.18 -0.84 -27.46
N LYS A 163 -3.65 0.19 -26.73
CA LYS A 163 -3.69 0.23 -25.25
C LYS A 163 -4.27 -1.03 -24.59
N GLN A 164 -5.38 -1.56 -25.09
CA GLN A 164 -6.04 -2.73 -24.47
C GLN A 164 -5.19 -4.00 -24.54
N LEU A 165 -4.46 -4.18 -25.65
CA LEU A 165 -3.51 -5.29 -25.80
C LEU A 165 -2.40 -5.18 -24.75
N PHE A 166 -1.84 -3.99 -24.56
CA PHE A 166 -0.75 -3.79 -23.63
C PHE A 166 -1.16 -3.91 -22.16
N ILE A 167 -2.38 -3.52 -21.79
CA ILE A 167 -2.95 -3.78 -20.46
C ILE A 167 -3.02 -5.29 -20.18
N VAL A 168 -3.50 -6.08 -21.15
CA VAL A 168 -3.61 -7.53 -20.99
C VAL A 168 -2.23 -8.21 -20.92
N LEU A 169 -1.27 -7.77 -21.75
CA LEU A 169 0.10 -8.27 -21.70
C LEU A 169 0.80 -7.93 -20.38
N ALA A 170 0.66 -6.69 -19.90
CA ALA A 170 1.11 -6.26 -18.58
C ALA A 170 0.57 -7.15 -17.47
N ALA A 171 -0.75 -7.39 -17.46
CA ALA A 171 -1.38 -8.27 -16.49
C ALA A 171 -0.83 -9.71 -16.56
N ALA A 172 -0.58 -10.26 -17.75
CA ALA A 172 0.02 -11.58 -17.88
C ALA A 172 1.42 -11.67 -17.26
N VAL A 173 2.23 -10.60 -17.37
CA VAL A 173 3.57 -10.52 -16.74
C VAL A 173 3.48 -10.33 -15.23
N ILE A 174 2.51 -9.56 -14.75
CA ILE A 174 2.27 -9.30 -13.32
C ILE A 174 1.77 -10.56 -12.61
N LEU A 175 0.90 -11.33 -13.25
CA LEU A 175 0.22 -12.49 -12.66
C LEU A 175 1.13 -13.41 -11.83
N PRO A 176 2.27 -13.93 -12.34
CA PRO A 176 3.16 -14.80 -11.56
C PRO A 176 3.74 -14.10 -10.32
N THR A 177 3.95 -12.78 -10.37
CA THR A 177 4.46 -12.03 -9.21
C THR A 177 3.44 -11.92 -8.08
N THR A 178 2.14 -11.97 -8.39
CA THR A 178 1.06 -11.88 -7.38
C THR A 178 0.82 -13.18 -6.62
N TRP A 179 1.35 -14.30 -7.12
CA TRP A 179 1.26 -15.61 -6.46
C TRP A 179 2.34 -15.81 -5.41
N LEU A 180 3.34 -14.92 -5.36
CA LEU A 180 4.44 -14.98 -4.42
C LEU A 180 3.92 -14.80 -2.98
N LYS A 181 4.02 -15.88 -2.18
CA LYS A 181 3.64 -15.91 -0.76
C LYS A 181 4.70 -15.31 0.17
N ASN A 182 5.96 -15.36 -0.24
CA ASN A 182 7.07 -15.05 0.65
C ASN A 182 7.44 -13.57 0.56
N LEU A 183 7.26 -12.82 1.66
CA LEU A 183 7.75 -11.43 1.80
C LEU A 183 9.25 -11.30 1.49
N GLY A 184 10.02 -12.39 1.67
CA GLY A 184 11.43 -12.45 1.24
C GLY A 184 11.61 -12.38 -0.28
N MET A 185 10.78 -13.06 -1.07
CA MET A 185 10.81 -12.96 -2.54
C MET A 185 10.32 -11.59 -3.00
N LEU A 186 9.34 -11.03 -2.28
CA LEU A 186 8.82 -9.69 -2.50
C LEU A 186 9.87 -8.59 -2.23
N ALA A 187 10.82 -8.83 -1.31
CA ALA A 187 11.95 -7.95 -1.06
C ALA A 187 12.94 -7.94 -2.23
N TYR A 188 13.17 -9.07 -2.92
CA TYR A 188 13.97 -9.10 -4.14
C TYR A 188 13.30 -8.35 -5.29
N VAL A 189 11.98 -8.53 -5.46
CA VAL A 189 11.18 -7.74 -6.42
C VAL A 189 11.24 -6.25 -6.07
N SER A 190 11.22 -5.91 -4.78
CA SER A 190 11.34 -4.52 -4.31
C SER A 190 12.72 -3.92 -4.54
N ALA A 191 13.78 -4.69 -4.36
CA ALA A 191 15.14 -4.27 -4.69
C ALA A 191 15.27 -3.99 -6.20
N ALA A 192 14.74 -4.87 -7.05
CA ALA A 192 14.71 -4.65 -8.49
C ALA A 192 13.87 -3.40 -8.87
N GLY A 193 12.71 -3.21 -8.25
CA GLY A 193 11.86 -2.02 -8.43
C GLY A 193 12.54 -0.72 -8.00
N LEU A 194 13.31 -0.75 -6.91
CA LEU A 194 14.07 0.40 -6.43
C LEU A 194 15.21 0.77 -7.39
N VAL A 195 15.96 -0.24 -7.88
CA VAL A 195 16.99 -0.03 -8.90
C VAL A 195 16.38 0.54 -10.19
N ALA A 196 15.23 0.01 -10.62
CA ALA A 196 14.50 0.55 -11.76
C ALA A 196 14.05 2.01 -11.51
N SER A 197 13.53 2.33 -10.33
CA SER A 197 13.12 3.70 -9.94
C SER A 197 14.31 4.67 -9.97
N ALA A 198 15.47 4.26 -9.44
CA ALA A 198 16.68 5.07 -9.42
C ALA A 198 17.25 5.28 -10.83
N ALA A 199 17.35 4.22 -11.62
CA ALA A 199 17.81 4.29 -13.01
C ALA A 199 16.87 5.15 -13.88
N LEU A 200 15.56 5.08 -13.64
CA LEU A 200 14.59 5.93 -14.31
C LEU A 200 14.78 7.40 -13.96
N THR A 201 14.91 7.72 -12.67
CA THR A 201 15.15 9.10 -12.20
C THR A 201 16.45 9.67 -12.77
N ALA A 202 17.51 8.87 -12.80
CA ALA A 202 18.79 9.26 -13.40
C ALA A 202 18.69 9.44 -14.92
N SER A 203 17.88 8.65 -15.61
CA SER A 203 17.67 8.80 -17.05
C SER A 203 16.86 10.07 -17.36
N LEU A 204 15.83 10.37 -16.57
CA LEU A 204 15.00 11.57 -16.73
C LEU A 204 15.76 12.87 -16.47
N SER A 205 16.68 12.89 -15.51
CA SER A 205 17.49 14.09 -15.25
C SER A 205 18.39 14.44 -16.45
N GLN A 206 18.94 13.44 -17.15
CA GLN A 206 19.73 13.69 -18.36
C GLN A 206 18.89 14.18 -19.54
N VAL A 207 17.68 13.65 -19.72
CA VAL A 207 16.72 14.15 -20.72
C VAL A 207 16.35 15.60 -20.42
N THR A 208 16.10 15.93 -19.15
CA THR A 208 15.73 17.28 -18.71
C THR A 208 16.88 18.29 -18.91
N LEU A 209 18.12 17.86 -18.68
CA LEU A 209 19.32 18.70 -18.82
C LEU A 209 19.86 18.76 -20.25
N ASN A 210 19.19 18.13 -21.22
CA ASN A 210 19.56 18.10 -22.64
C ASN A 210 21.04 17.69 -22.89
N LEU A 211 21.61 16.81 -22.04
CA LEU A 211 22.94 16.25 -22.29
C LEU A 211 22.94 15.41 -23.58
N PRO A 212 24.09 15.22 -24.26
CA PRO A 212 24.17 14.41 -25.47
C PRO A 212 23.59 13.02 -25.22
N SER A 213 22.35 12.85 -25.70
CA SER A 213 21.50 11.72 -25.36
C SER A 213 21.83 10.56 -26.31
N GLY A 214 22.60 9.59 -25.84
CA GLY A 214 22.84 8.35 -26.58
C GLY A 214 21.56 7.50 -26.65
N LYS A 215 21.42 6.67 -27.71
CA LYS A 215 20.32 5.70 -27.91
C LYS A 215 20.08 4.76 -26.72
N LEU A 216 21.05 4.65 -25.81
CA LEU A 216 21.01 3.80 -24.62
C LEU A 216 20.13 4.38 -23.50
N TYR A 217 20.21 5.69 -23.20
CA TYR A 217 19.48 6.29 -22.08
C TYR A 217 17.98 6.26 -22.29
N THR A 218 17.51 6.55 -23.51
CA THR A 218 16.09 6.43 -23.86
C THR A 218 15.60 4.99 -23.72
N LYS A 219 16.40 3.99 -24.16
CA LYS A 219 16.06 2.56 -23.98
C LYS A 219 16.00 2.17 -22.49
N ILE A 220 16.95 2.62 -21.67
CA ILE A 220 16.96 2.36 -20.23
C ILE A 220 15.76 3.03 -19.56
N ALA A 221 15.45 4.29 -19.88
CA ALA A 221 14.29 5.00 -19.33
C ALA A 221 12.98 4.27 -19.68
N ILE A 222 12.84 3.81 -20.92
CA ILE A 222 11.68 3.04 -21.37
C ILE A 222 11.54 1.75 -20.58
N VAL A 223 12.59 0.93 -20.50
CA VAL A 223 12.55 -0.36 -19.80
C VAL A 223 12.29 -0.18 -18.30
N THR A 224 12.94 0.79 -17.67
CA THR A 224 12.78 1.04 -16.23
C THR A 224 11.41 1.64 -15.88
N THR A 225 10.81 2.44 -16.77
CA THR A 225 9.43 2.91 -16.65
C THR A 225 8.43 1.76 -16.65
N LEU A 226 8.70 0.70 -17.40
CA LEU A 226 7.84 -0.49 -17.44
C LEU A 226 8.07 -1.40 -16.23
N VAL A 227 9.32 -1.59 -15.79
CA VAL A 227 9.61 -2.47 -14.64
C VAL A 227 9.07 -1.91 -13.31
N ASN A 228 8.98 -0.57 -13.19
CA ASN A 228 8.65 0.09 -11.94
C ASN A 228 7.21 -0.18 -11.43
N PRO A 229 6.13 -0.04 -12.24
CA PRO A 229 4.79 -0.41 -11.83
C PRO A 229 4.62 -1.92 -11.63
N LEU A 230 5.19 -2.76 -12.52
CA LEU A 230 5.23 -4.23 -12.37
C LEU A 230 5.73 -4.65 -10.98
N ALA A 231 6.85 -4.08 -10.52
CA ALA A 231 7.46 -4.41 -9.24
C ALA A 231 6.64 -3.95 -8.01
N LYS A 232 5.64 -3.08 -8.19
CA LYS A 232 4.83 -2.49 -7.12
C LYS A 232 3.44 -3.10 -7.03
N TYR A 233 2.91 -3.57 -8.16
CA TYR A 233 1.59 -4.15 -8.22
C TYR A 233 1.40 -5.27 -7.18
N ALA A 234 2.39 -6.18 -7.05
CA ALA A 234 2.33 -7.28 -6.09
C ALA A 234 2.27 -6.79 -4.62
N LEU A 235 2.96 -5.69 -4.28
CA LEU A 235 2.94 -5.10 -2.93
C LEU A 235 1.58 -4.49 -2.59
N LEU A 236 0.89 -3.90 -3.58
CA LEU A 236 -0.44 -3.30 -3.38
C LEU A 236 -1.55 -4.35 -3.26
N VAL A 237 -1.44 -5.43 -4.04
CA VAL A 237 -2.45 -6.50 -4.02
C VAL A 237 -2.29 -7.42 -2.81
N ALA A 238 -1.07 -7.61 -2.29
CA ALA A 238 -0.82 -8.46 -1.12
C ALA A 238 -1.76 -8.21 0.09
N PRO A 239 -1.94 -6.97 0.59
CA PRO A 239 -2.88 -6.69 1.68
C PRO A 239 -4.36 -6.89 1.29
N ILE A 240 -4.73 -6.67 0.03
CA ILE A 240 -6.10 -6.93 -0.46
C ILE A 240 -6.37 -8.45 -0.45
N THR A 241 -5.46 -9.24 -1.02
CA THR A 241 -5.56 -10.70 -1.04
C THR A 241 -5.65 -11.26 0.37
N ALA A 242 -4.82 -10.79 1.30
CA ALA A 242 -4.88 -11.20 2.70
C ALA A 242 -6.23 -10.87 3.36
N ALA A 243 -6.80 -9.69 3.09
CA ALA A 243 -8.09 -9.29 3.62
C ALA A 243 -9.26 -10.14 3.08
N VAL A 244 -9.17 -10.55 1.81
CA VAL A 244 -10.14 -11.46 1.19
C VAL A 244 -9.99 -12.86 1.78
N GLU A 245 -8.77 -13.36 1.96
CA GLU A 245 -8.49 -14.65 2.61
C GLU A 245 -9.08 -14.72 4.04
N GLU A 246 -8.90 -13.66 4.85
CA GLU A 246 -9.46 -13.56 6.20
C GLU A 246 -11.01 -13.62 6.17
N LYS A 247 -11.64 -12.87 5.25
CA LYS A 247 -13.11 -12.82 5.14
C LYS A 247 -13.75 -14.15 4.74
N PHE A 248 -13.12 -14.88 3.83
CA PHE A 248 -13.64 -16.18 3.36
C PHE A 248 -13.24 -17.34 4.28
N SER A 249 -12.59 -17.06 5.43
CA SER A 249 -12.09 -18.08 6.36
C SER A 249 -11.27 -19.17 5.68
N LEU A 250 -10.62 -18.84 4.56
CA LEU A 250 -9.73 -19.72 3.82
C LEU A 250 -8.36 -19.80 4.51
N GLN A 251 -8.32 -19.72 5.84
CA GLN A 251 -7.09 -19.81 6.65
C GLN A 251 -6.31 -21.12 6.40
N HIS A 252 -6.98 -22.14 5.84
CA HIS A 252 -6.39 -23.41 5.40
C HIS A 252 -6.17 -23.50 3.88
N GLY A 253 -6.38 -22.41 3.14
CA GLY A 253 -6.21 -22.34 1.69
C GLY A 253 -4.75 -22.48 1.30
N GLY A 254 -4.42 -23.55 0.57
CA GLY A 254 -3.09 -23.79 0.03
C GLY A 254 -2.62 -22.68 -0.93
N ALA A 255 -1.40 -22.82 -1.48
CA ALA A 255 -0.92 -21.98 -2.58
C ALA A 255 -1.96 -21.69 -3.71
N PRO A 256 -2.80 -22.64 -4.15
CA PRO A 256 -3.75 -22.39 -5.24
C PRO A 256 -4.90 -21.45 -4.87
N ALA A 257 -5.39 -21.44 -3.61
CA ALA A 257 -6.51 -20.57 -3.22
C ALA A 257 -6.10 -19.08 -3.29
N ARG A 258 -4.91 -18.77 -2.79
CA ARG A 258 -4.31 -17.43 -2.90
C ARG A 258 -4.10 -17.04 -4.36
N ALA A 259 -3.54 -17.96 -5.15
CA ALA A 259 -3.33 -17.73 -6.57
C ALA A 259 -4.65 -17.40 -7.28
N ALA A 260 -5.74 -18.13 -6.98
CA ALA A 260 -7.06 -17.86 -7.52
C ALA A 260 -7.59 -16.47 -7.10
N ILE A 261 -7.46 -16.09 -5.84
CA ILE A 261 -7.86 -14.76 -5.35
C ILE A 261 -7.06 -13.65 -6.04
N SER A 262 -5.73 -13.76 -6.06
CA SER A 262 -4.86 -12.78 -6.73
C SER A 262 -5.17 -12.67 -8.22
N THR A 263 -5.45 -13.80 -8.88
CA THR A 263 -5.84 -13.84 -10.30
C THR A 263 -7.20 -13.18 -10.52
N ALA A 264 -8.18 -13.41 -9.65
CA ALA A 264 -9.49 -12.78 -9.72
C ALA A 264 -9.41 -11.26 -9.50
N ILE A 265 -8.59 -10.80 -8.54
CA ILE A 265 -8.33 -9.38 -8.32
C ILE A 265 -7.69 -8.77 -9.57
N LEU A 266 -6.64 -9.39 -10.13
CA LEU A 266 -5.99 -8.89 -11.35
C LEU A 266 -6.92 -8.90 -12.57
N ALA A 267 -7.75 -9.92 -12.73
CA ALA A 267 -8.74 -9.95 -13.81
C ALA A 267 -9.73 -8.79 -13.67
N SER A 268 -10.20 -8.51 -12.44
CA SER A 268 -11.10 -7.38 -12.20
C SER A 268 -10.45 -6.03 -12.49
N THR A 269 -9.18 -5.83 -12.12
CA THR A 269 -8.47 -4.57 -12.40
C THR A 269 -8.23 -4.36 -13.90
N VAL A 270 -7.98 -5.44 -14.67
CA VAL A 270 -7.87 -5.37 -16.14
C VAL A 270 -9.17 -4.93 -16.78
N VAL A 271 -10.31 -5.45 -16.32
CA VAL A 271 -11.63 -5.05 -16.83
C VAL A 271 -11.87 -3.56 -16.56
N VAL A 272 -11.61 -3.10 -15.35
CA VAL A 272 -11.77 -1.68 -14.99
C VAL A 272 -10.78 -0.79 -15.75
N ALA A 273 -9.50 -1.20 -15.86
CA ALA A 273 -8.48 -0.46 -16.62
C ALA A 273 -8.82 -0.34 -18.11
N SER A 274 -9.51 -1.33 -18.67
CA SER A 274 -9.94 -1.32 -20.08
C SER A 274 -11.17 -0.43 -20.33
N THR A 275 -11.93 -0.10 -19.28
CA THR A 275 -13.14 0.74 -19.35
C THR A 275 -12.89 2.18 -18.93
N VAL A 276 -11.89 2.43 -18.08
CA VAL A 276 -11.54 3.77 -17.58
C VAL A 276 -10.20 4.21 -18.20
N PRO A 277 -10.22 4.99 -19.31
CA PRO A 277 -9.02 5.24 -20.09
C PRO A 277 -8.12 6.36 -19.55
N PHE A 278 -8.52 7.12 -18.54
CA PHE A 278 -7.81 8.35 -18.14
C PHE A 278 -7.02 8.19 -16.82
N PHE A 279 -5.72 7.90 -16.94
CA PHE A 279 -4.80 7.78 -15.81
C PHE A 279 -4.77 9.02 -14.90
N GLY A 280 -4.75 10.22 -15.49
CA GLY A 280 -4.64 11.47 -14.74
C GLY A 280 -5.81 11.73 -13.78
N TYR A 281 -7.05 11.49 -14.22
CA TYR A 281 -8.24 11.69 -13.40
C TYR A 281 -8.30 10.68 -12.24
N LEU A 282 -7.93 9.42 -12.51
CA LEU A 282 -7.89 8.39 -11.50
C LEU A 282 -6.88 8.74 -10.39
N MET A 283 -5.66 9.18 -10.76
CA MET A 283 -4.65 9.59 -9.78
C MET A 283 -5.04 10.85 -9.01
N SER A 284 -5.70 11.81 -9.65
CA SER A 284 -6.20 13.03 -8.99
C SER A 284 -7.28 12.70 -7.95
N PHE A 285 -8.22 11.81 -8.30
CA PHE A 285 -9.27 11.35 -7.38
C PHE A 285 -8.71 10.51 -6.22
N ILE A 286 -7.81 9.56 -6.51
CA ILE A 286 -7.14 8.75 -5.49
C ILE A 286 -6.44 9.65 -4.47
N GLY A 287 -5.63 10.61 -4.94
CA GLY A 287 -4.85 11.49 -4.08
C GLY A 287 -5.72 12.44 -3.25
N SER A 288 -6.69 13.10 -3.88
CA SER A 288 -7.50 14.13 -3.20
C SER A 288 -8.49 13.55 -2.20
N PHE A 289 -9.16 12.44 -2.52
CA PHE A 289 -10.21 11.88 -1.68
C PHE A 289 -9.73 10.70 -0.85
N LEU A 290 -9.37 9.60 -1.53
CA LEU A 290 -9.11 8.33 -0.86
C LEU A 290 -7.89 8.41 0.04
N SER A 291 -6.79 8.98 -0.48
CA SER A 291 -5.54 9.10 0.24
C SER A 291 -5.66 10.06 1.42
N VAL A 292 -6.33 11.21 1.26
CA VAL A 292 -6.57 12.14 2.37
C VAL A 292 -7.43 11.49 3.47
N MET A 293 -8.47 10.76 3.10
CA MET A 293 -9.27 10.02 4.08
C MET A 293 -8.41 8.97 4.83
N ALA A 294 -7.70 8.13 4.07
CA ALA A 294 -6.94 7.01 4.61
C ALA A 294 -5.70 7.42 5.41
N THR A 295 -4.96 8.45 5.00
CA THR A 295 -3.63 8.78 5.53
C THR A 295 -3.58 10.07 6.36
N VAL A 296 -4.61 10.91 6.28
CA VAL A 296 -4.67 12.18 7.01
C VAL A 296 -5.82 12.19 8.00
N LEU A 297 -7.07 12.01 7.54
CA LEU A 297 -8.23 12.19 8.40
C LEU A 297 -8.43 11.04 9.40
N PHE A 298 -8.38 9.78 8.97
CA PHE A 298 -8.59 8.64 9.88
C PHE A 298 -7.54 8.51 10.98
N PRO A 299 -6.22 8.65 10.73
CA PRO A 299 -5.23 8.58 11.81
C PRO A 299 -5.47 9.65 12.88
N CYS A 300 -5.75 10.88 12.46
CA CYS A 300 -6.04 11.99 13.36
C CYS A 300 -7.29 11.74 14.20
N LEU A 301 -8.38 11.29 13.58
CA LEU A 301 -9.63 10.99 14.28
C LEU A 301 -9.48 9.82 15.27
N CYS A 302 -8.78 8.76 14.87
CA CYS A 302 -8.53 7.62 15.74
C CYS A 302 -7.65 8.00 16.93
N TYR A 303 -6.57 8.75 16.69
CA TYR A 303 -5.67 9.21 17.74
C TYR A 303 -6.40 10.07 18.78
N LEU A 304 -7.19 11.05 18.33
CA LEU A 304 -7.98 11.90 19.23
C LEU A 304 -8.98 11.10 20.06
N LYS A 305 -9.54 10.03 19.48
CA LYS A 305 -10.53 9.18 20.14
C LYS A 305 -9.88 8.26 21.18
N ILE A 306 -8.74 7.66 20.85
CA ILE A 306 -8.00 6.74 21.72
C ILE A 306 -7.44 7.48 22.93
N TYR A 307 -6.71 8.58 22.72
CA TYR A 307 -6.02 9.31 23.78
C TYR A 307 -6.86 10.41 24.43
N LYS A 308 -8.18 10.42 24.19
CA LYS A 308 -9.08 11.45 24.75
C LYS A 308 -9.03 11.47 26.28
N ALA A 309 -8.96 10.28 26.90
CA ALA A 309 -8.98 10.13 28.35
C ALA A 309 -7.65 10.52 29.01
N ASP A 310 -6.53 10.36 28.30
CA ASP A 310 -5.18 10.60 28.83
C ASP A 310 -4.79 12.09 28.84
N GLY A 311 -5.60 12.95 28.21
CA GLY A 311 -5.37 14.39 28.16
C GLY A 311 -4.29 14.77 27.13
N ILE A 312 -4.72 15.04 25.90
CA ILE A 312 -3.83 15.42 24.80
C ILE A 312 -3.30 16.86 24.99
N ARG A 313 -2.00 17.07 24.75
CA ARG A 313 -1.34 18.38 24.85
C ARG A 313 -2.01 19.40 23.91
N ARG A 314 -2.22 20.64 24.38
CA ARG A 314 -2.87 21.71 23.57
C ARG A 314 -2.23 21.95 22.21
N THR A 315 -0.89 21.95 22.13
CA THR A 315 -0.17 22.15 20.86
C THR A 315 -0.43 21.00 19.87
N GLU A 316 -0.55 19.78 20.38
CA GLU A 316 -0.84 18.59 19.58
C GLU A 316 -2.29 18.61 19.08
N MET A 317 -3.23 19.01 19.94
CA MET A 317 -4.62 19.22 19.57
C MET A 317 -4.78 20.28 18.47
N VAL A 318 -4.08 21.42 18.60
CA VAL A 318 -4.10 22.49 17.57
C VAL A 318 -3.49 21.99 16.26
N ALA A 319 -2.37 21.26 16.30
CA ALA A 319 -1.76 20.68 15.12
C ALA A 319 -2.71 19.70 14.41
N ILE A 320 -3.31 18.76 15.17
CA ILE A 320 -4.27 17.79 14.62
C ILE A 320 -5.50 18.50 14.04
N ALA A 321 -6.04 19.52 14.72
CA ALA A 321 -7.17 20.28 14.21
C ALA A 321 -6.82 21.00 12.90
N GLY A 322 -5.63 21.61 12.80
CA GLY A 322 -5.14 22.23 11.58
C GLY A 322 -5.00 21.22 10.42
N ILE A 323 -4.46 20.04 10.70
CA ILE A 323 -4.32 18.95 9.72
C ILE A 323 -5.68 18.44 9.24
N LEU A 324 -6.64 18.28 10.15
CA LEU A 324 -8.01 17.89 9.80
C LEU A 324 -8.69 18.93 8.90
N LEU A 325 -8.57 20.23 9.24
CA LEU A 325 -9.14 21.30 8.42
C LEU A 325 -8.50 21.36 7.04
N LEU A 326 -7.16 21.27 6.97
CA LEU A 326 -6.43 21.22 5.70
C LEU A 326 -6.84 19.99 4.88
N GLY A 327 -6.92 18.82 5.50
CA GLY A 327 -7.33 17.59 4.85
C GLY A 327 -8.75 17.69 4.27
N VAL A 328 -9.72 18.16 5.05
CA VAL A 328 -11.10 18.36 4.56
C VAL A 328 -11.12 19.35 3.39
N PHE A 329 -10.38 20.45 3.48
CA PHE A 329 -10.28 21.42 2.40
C PHE A 329 -9.72 20.79 1.12
N VAL A 330 -8.60 20.05 1.21
CA VAL A 330 -8.00 19.35 0.07
C VAL A 330 -8.94 18.28 -0.51
N ALA A 331 -9.62 17.52 0.35
CA ALA A 331 -10.56 16.50 -0.08
C ALA A 331 -11.74 17.10 -0.83
N VAL A 332 -12.35 18.16 -0.32
CA VAL A 332 -13.50 18.80 -0.97
C VAL A 332 -13.08 19.47 -2.28
N THR A 333 -12.04 20.30 -2.26
CA THR A 333 -11.61 21.04 -3.45
C THR A 333 -11.02 20.13 -4.53
N GLY A 334 -10.20 19.15 -4.14
CA GLY A 334 -9.62 18.19 -5.06
C GLY A 334 -10.66 17.25 -5.67
N THR A 335 -11.60 16.72 -4.87
CA THR A 335 -12.67 15.87 -5.42
C THR A 335 -13.56 16.64 -6.37
N TYR A 336 -13.92 17.89 -6.03
CA TYR A 336 -14.72 18.75 -6.90
C TYR A 336 -14.02 18.98 -8.25
N THR A 337 -12.72 19.31 -8.25
CA THR A 337 -11.99 19.53 -9.50
C THR A 337 -11.83 18.26 -10.32
N SER A 338 -11.53 17.11 -9.70
CA SER A 338 -11.47 15.82 -10.40
C SER A 338 -12.81 15.45 -11.04
N LEU A 339 -13.92 15.61 -10.31
CA LEU A 339 -15.26 15.29 -10.83
C LEU A 339 -15.68 16.22 -11.96
N GLN A 340 -15.42 17.53 -11.84
CA GLN A 340 -15.70 18.49 -12.92
C GLN A 340 -14.93 18.13 -14.19
N GLN A 341 -13.66 17.75 -14.07
CA GLN A 341 -12.85 17.33 -15.22
C GLN A 341 -13.39 16.06 -15.87
N ILE A 342 -13.77 15.04 -15.07
CA ILE A 342 -14.37 13.81 -15.57
C ILE A 342 -15.67 14.13 -16.31
N ILE A 343 -16.58 14.89 -15.70
CA ILE A 343 -17.88 15.25 -16.30
C ILE A 343 -17.68 16.05 -17.58
N SER A 344 -16.74 17.00 -17.61
CA SER A 344 -16.46 17.79 -18.83
C SER A 344 -15.86 16.99 -19.98
N THR A 345 -15.35 15.79 -19.71
CA THR A 345 -14.73 14.92 -20.71
C THR A 345 -15.76 14.01 -21.40
N PHE A 346 -16.94 13.82 -20.80
CA PHE A 346 -18.06 13.03 -21.35
C PHE A 346 -19.18 13.92 -21.85
#